data_AF-A0A9D4C1G7-F1
#
_entry.id   AF-A0A9D4C1G7-F1
#
_cell.length_a   1.000
_cell.length_b   1.000
_cell.length_c   1.000
_cell.angle_alpha   90.00
_cell.angle_beta   90.00
_cell.angle_gamma   90.00
#
_symmetry.space_group_name_H-M   'P 1'
#
loop_
_entity.id
_entity.type
_entity.pdbx_description
1 polymer ?
#
loop_
_entity_poly.entity_id
_entity_poly.type
_entity_poly.pdbx_seq_one_letter_code
_entity_poly.pdbx_strand_id
1 'polypeptide(L)'
;MTLGQASKTYNIPKTTLADRVYGKYATDHIDAKTVLSADEEQRIANWVVHMSRVGYGRTRHGLCTVVQKIRYGTGRETPFLVNKLGRQPLRGFLKRHPYLFVRTTIQLGKERAVITIEII
;
A
#
# COMPACT_ATOMS: atom_id res chain seq x y z
N MET A 1 10.83 11.90 -32.17
CA MET A 1 10.39 13.22 -31.68
C MET A 1 11.60 13.94 -31.09
N THR A 2 11.88 15.17 -31.51
CA THR A 2 13.02 15.95 -30.96
C THR A 2 12.67 16.58 -29.61
N LEU A 3 13.66 16.96 -28.79
CA LEU A 3 13.43 17.67 -27.51
C LEU A 3 12.64 18.98 -27.70
N GLY A 4 12.86 19.65 -28.83
CA GLY A 4 12.11 20.86 -29.18
C GLY A 4 10.67 20.60 -29.56
N GLN A 5 10.39 19.51 -30.29
CA GLN A 5 9.01 19.08 -30.54
C GLN A 5 8.34 18.69 -29.23
N ALA A 6 8.96 17.84 -28.42
CA ALA A 6 8.45 17.40 -27.13
C ALA A 6 8.13 18.58 -26.19
N SER A 7 9.01 19.59 -26.14
CA SER A 7 8.79 20.78 -25.31
C SER A 7 7.52 21.53 -25.71
N LYS A 8 7.24 21.65 -27.02
CA LYS A 8 6.02 22.29 -27.52
C LYS A 8 4.77 21.44 -27.29
N THR A 9 4.87 20.13 -27.50
CA THR A 9 3.71 19.22 -27.37
C THR A 9 3.26 19.06 -25.92
N TYR A 10 4.20 18.97 -24.99
CA TYR A 10 3.92 18.74 -23.56
C TYR A 10 3.98 20.01 -22.71
N ASN A 11 4.34 21.16 -23.29
CA ASN A 11 4.55 22.42 -22.59
C ASN A 11 5.53 22.29 -21.39
N ILE A 12 6.59 21.51 -21.59
CA ILE A 12 7.66 21.29 -20.60
C ILE A 12 8.91 22.01 -21.11
N PRO A 13 9.64 22.78 -20.27
CA PRO A 13 10.88 23.42 -20.69
C PRO A 13 11.90 22.41 -21.24
N LYS A 14 12.63 22.82 -22.28
CA LYS A 14 13.68 21.98 -22.91
C LYS A 14 14.74 21.54 -21.91
N THR A 15 15.08 22.40 -20.94
CA THR A 15 16.06 22.12 -19.89
C THR A 15 15.61 20.95 -19.01
N THR A 16 14.34 20.92 -18.61
CA THR A 16 13.77 19.84 -17.80
C THR A 16 13.74 18.51 -18.55
N LEU A 17 13.43 18.54 -19.85
CA LEU A 17 13.47 17.35 -20.70
C LEU A 17 14.92 16.85 -20.90
N ALA A 18 15.86 17.78 -21.12
CA ALA A 18 17.28 17.48 -21.22
C ALA A 18 17.81 16.87 -19.93
N ASP A 19 17.51 17.45 -18.77
CA ASP A 19 17.94 16.94 -17.46
C ASP A 19 17.42 15.51 -17.19
N ARG A 20 16.20 15.18 -17.65
CA ARG A 20 15.67 13.80 -17.60
C ARG A 20 16.39 12.86 -18.56
N VAL A 21 16.71 13.30 -19.77
CA VAL A 21 17.41 12.49 -20.78
C VAL A 21 18.87 12.24 -20.39
N TYR A 22 19.53 13.24 -19.80
CA TYR A 22 20.90 13.13 -19.28
C TYR A 22 20.95 12.47 -17.90
N GLY A 23 19.81 12.05 -17.33
CA GLY A 23 19.76 11.29 -16.08
C GLY A 23 20.18 12.07 -14.84
N LYS A 24 20.11 13.41 -14.84
CA LYS A 24 20.41 14.22 -13.64
C LYS A 24 19.47 13.91 -12.47
N TYR A 25 18.27 13.47 -12.78
CA TYR A 25 17.29 12.99 -11.83
C TYR A 25 16.94 11.55 -12.19
N ALA A 26 16.79 10.69 -11.18
CA ALA A 26 16.20 9.38 -11.40
C ALA A 26 14.82 9.56 -12.05
N THR A 27 14.65 9.00 -13.25
CA THR A 27 13.37 8.98 -13.98
C THR A 27 12.34 8.09 -13.30
N ASP A 28 12.81 7.23 -12.41
CA ASP A 28 11.97 6.31 -11.66
C ASP A 28 11.08 7.07 -10.69
N HIS A 29 9.86 6.57 -10.54
CA HIS A 29 8.92 7.07 -9.57
C HIS A 29 9.61 7.09 -8.19
N ILE A 30 9.80 8.27 -7.61
CA ILE A 30 10.22 8.40 -6.22
C ILE A 30 9.01 7.98 -5.38
N ASP A 31 8.82 6.67 -5.27
CA ASP A 31 7.89 6.13 -4.30
C ASP A 31 8.44 6.50 -2.92
N ALA A 32 7.58 7.11 -2.11
CA ALA A 32 7.94 7.54 -0.76
C ALA A 32 8.62 6.37 -0.04
N LYS A 33 9.91 6.53 0.30
CA LYS A 33 10.77 5.51 0.90
C LYS A 33 9.97 4.61 1.84
N THR A 34 9.73 3.40 1.41
CA THR A 34 8.94 2.44 2.16
C THR A 34 9.75 2.03 3.37
N VAL A 35 9.13 2.06 4.55
CA VAL A 35 9.80 1.63 5.80
C VAL A 35 10.24 0.16 5.71
N LEU A 36 9.59 -0.61 4.83
CA LEU A 36 9.87 -2.01 4.57
C LEU A 36 10.51 -2.19 3.20
N SER A 37 11.39 -3.19 3.10
CA SER A 37 11.89 -3.70 1.83
C SER A 37 10.75 -4.36 1.05
N ALA A 38 10.86 -4.38 -0.28
CA ALA A 38 9.91 -5.05 -1.16
C ALA A 38 9.69 -6.52 -0.77
N ASP A 39 10.75 -7.21 -0.36
CA ASP A 39 10.69 -8.62 0.06
C ASP A 39 9.89 -8.81 1.35
N GLU A 40 10.11 -7.93 2.33
CA GLU A 40 9.38 -7.94 3.61
C GLU A 40 7.89 -7.70 3.36
N GLU A 41 7.59 -6.79 2.46
CA GLU A 41 6.23 -6.45 2.11
C GLU A 41 5.50 -7.59 1.40
N GLN A 42 6.15 -8.26 0.46
CA GLN A 42 5.59 -9.42 -0.22
C GLN A 42 5.34 -10.58 0.76
N ARG A 43 6.23 -10.79 1.74
CA ARG A 43 6.02 -11.79 2.81
C ARG A 43 4.78 -11.48 3.64
N ILE A 44 4.58 -10.21 4.00
CA ILE A 44 3.40 -9.78 4.75
C ILE A 44 2.13 -9.97 3.91
N ALA A 45 2.17 -9.64 2.62
CA ALA A 45 1.03 -9.83 1.73
C ALA A 45 0.65 -11.31 1.59
N ASN A 46 1.62 -12.18 1.38
CA ASN A 46 1.41 -13.63 1.33
C ASN A 46 0.85 -14.17 2.66
N TRP A 47 1.36 -13.69 3.78
CA TRP A 47 0.85 -14.04 5.11
C TRP A 47 -0.61 -13.61 5.29
N VAL A 48 -0.99 -12.41 4.86
CA VAL A 48 -2.39 -11.93 4.92
C VAL A 48 -3.31 -12.81 4.08
N VAL A 49 -2.89 -13.19 2.86
CA VAL A 49 -3.65 -14.09 1.99
C VAL A 49 -3.79 -15.48 2.61
N HIS A 50 -2.74 -16.00 3.24
CA HIS A 50 -2.80 -17.27 3.93
C HIS A 50 -3.79 -17.22 5.10
N MET A 51 -3.68 -16.19 5.95
CA MET A 51 -4.56 -16.03 7.11
C MET A 51 -6.03 -15.87 6.69
N SER A 52 -6.31 -15.18 5.57
CA SER A 52 -7.69 -15.05 5.07
C SER A 52 -8.25 -16.37 4.56
N ARG A 53 -7.44 -17.23 3.93
CA ARG A 53 -7.85 -18.59 3.50
C ARG A 53 -8.19 -19.51 4.67
N VAL A 54 -7.50 -19.38 5.79
CA VAL A 54 -7.78 -20.15 7.02
C VAL A 54 -9.03 -19.62 7.75
N GLY A 55 -9.61 -18.50 7.31
CA GLY A 55 -10.79 -17.88 7.94
C GLY A 55 -10.44 -16.82 8.99
N TYR A 56 -9.16 -16.61 9.28
CA TYR A 56 -8.69 -15.59 10.21
C TYR A 56 -8.26 -14.33 9.46
N GLY A 57 -9.23 -13.62 8.89
CA GLY A 57 -9.00 -12.30 8.30
C GLY A 57 -8.31 -11.35 9.28
N ARG A 58 -7.29 -10.61 8.83
CA ARG A 58 -6.54 -9.68 9.68
C ARG A 58 -7.09 -8.27 9.58
N THR A 59 -7.38 -7.68 10.73
CA THR A 59 -7.79 -6.28 10.84
C THR A 59 -6.61 -5.36 10.55
N ARG A 60 -6.90 -4.14 10.07
CA ARG A 60 -5.93 -3.05 9.91
C ARG A 60 -4.96 -2.92 11.08
N HIS A 61 -5.48 -2.94 12.30
CA HIS A 61 -4.67 -2.79 13.51
C HIS A 61 -3.66 -3.94 13.68
N GLY A 62 -4.08 -5.18 13.40
CA GLY A 62 -3.20 -6.34 13.45
C GLY A 62 -2.07 -6.26 12.43
N LEU A 63 -2.35 -5.78 11.21
CA LEU A 63 -1.33 -5.56 10.20
C LEU A 63 -0.30 -4.51 10.67
N CYS A 64 -0.76 -3.37 11.21
CA CYS A 64 0.13 -2.36 11.78
C CYS A 64 1.03 -2.93 12.89
N THR A 65 0.49 -3.77 13.77
CA THR A 65 1.27 -4.41 14.85
C THR A 65 2.33 -5.36 14.31
N VAL A 66 2.02 -6.17 13.28
CA VAL A 66 2.98 -7.10 12.68
C VAL A 66 4.13 -6.35 11.99
N VAL A 67 3.79 -5.34 11.21
CA VAL A 67 4.79 -4.49 10.55
C VAL A 67 5.68 -3.80 11.59
N GLN A 68 5.11 -3.36 12.72
CA GLN A 68 5.88 -2.80 13.84
C GLN A 68 6.81 -3.83 14.48
N LYS A 69 6.38 -5.07 14.68
CA LYS A 69 7.23 -6.16 15.19
C LYS A 69 8.41 -6.45 14.26
N ILE A 70 8.15 -6.54 12.96
CA ILE A 70 9.20 -6.75 11.95
C ILE A 70 10.22 -5.61 12.03
N ARG A 71 9.75 -4.36 12.15
CA ARG A 71 10.64 -3.21 12.29
C ARG A 71 11.55 -3.28 13.52
N TYR A 72 11.02 -3.66 14.69
CA TYR A 72 11.85 -3.81 15.89
C TYR A 72 12.87 -4.94 15.76
N GLY A 73 12.53 -6.03 15.06
CA GLY A 73 13.45 -7.13 14.78
C GLY A 73 14.60 -6.73 13.85
N THR A 74 14.37 -5.82 12.90
CA THR A 74 15.39 -5.37 11.93
C THR A 74 16.22 -4.17 12.43
N GLY A 75 15.90 -3.57 13.58
CA GLY A 75 16.68 -2.47 14.17
C GLY A 75 16.69 -1.15 13.38
N ARG A 76 15.76 -0.94 12.45
CA ARG A 76 15.71 0.28 11.64
C ARG A 76 15.08 1.46 12.39
N GLU A 77 15.82 2.56 12.51
CA GLU A 77 15.28 3.83 13.01
C GLU A 77 14.38 4.47 11.96
N THR A 78 13.25 5.04 12.40
CA THR A 78 12.32 5.73 11.50
C THR A 78 11.94 7.09 12.06
N PRO A 79 11.70 8.10 11.22
CA PRO A 79 11.28 9.44 11.64
C PRO A 79 9.83 9.50 12.17
N PHE A 80 9.10 8.38 12.19
CA PHE A 80 7.72 8.36 12.68
C PHE A 80 7.67 8.26 14.21
N LEU A 81 6.90 9.14 14.82
CA LEU A 81 6.70 9.19 16.26
C LEU A 81 6.21 7.83 16.79
N VAL A 82 6.86 7.43 17.88
CA VAL A 82 6.72 6.23 18.69
C VAL A 82 5.35 5.53 18.59
N ASN A 83 5.41 4.23 18.28
CA ASN A 83 4.41 3.20 18.53
C ASN A 83 3.19 2.98 17.62
N LYS A 84 2.96 3.73 16.53
CA LYS A 84 1.90 3.35 15.56
C LYS A 84 2.30 3.67 14.12
N LEU A 85 2.30 2.65 13.26
CA LEU A 85 2.19 2.88 11.83
C LEU A 85 0.86 3.57 11.56
N GLY A 86 0.95 4.80 11.05
CA GLY A 86 -0.20 5.64 10.77
C GLY A 86 -1.08 5.11 9.63
N ARG A 87 -2.10 5.88 9.25
CA ARG A 87 -3.00 5.54 8.14
C ARG A 87 -2.29 5.55 6.77
N GLN A 88 -1.23 6.35 6.63
CA GLN A 88 -0.55 6.56 5.34
C GLN A 88 0.26 5.34 4.85
N PRO A 89 1.11 4.70 5.68
CA PRO A 89 1.84 3.49 5.26
C PRO A 89 0.91 2.35 4.82
N LEU A 90 -0.21 2.16 5.52
CA LEU A 90 -1.21 1.17 5.14
C LEU A 90 -1.87 1.50 3.80
N ARG A 91 -2.23 2.77 3.55
CA ARG A 91 -2.77 3.18 2.25
C ARG A 91 -1.77 2.91 1.13
N GLY A 92 -0.49 3.20 1.37
CA GLY A 92 0.59 2.89 0.43
C GLY A 92 0.74 1.38 0.17
N PHE A 93 0.65 0.55 1.22
CA PHE A 93 0.66 -0.91 1.13
C PHE A 93 -0.51 -1.44 0.28
N LEU A 94 -1.74 -0.98 0.55
CA LEU A 94 -2.92 -1.39 -0.20
C LEU A 94 -2.89 -0.90 -1.65
N LYS A 95 -2.32 0.28 -1.92
CA LYS A 95 -2.14 0.79 -3.29
C LYS A 95 -1.19 -0.09 -4.10
N ARG A 96 -0.15 -0.65 -3.47
CA ARG A 96 0.83 -1.53 -4.11
C ARG A 96 0.34 -2.97 -4.24
N HIS A 97 -0.59 -3.39 -3.39
CA HIS A 97 -1.22 -4.71 -3.44
C HIS A 97 -2.73 -4.61 -3.70
N PRO A 98 -3.15 -4.33 -4.95
CA PRO A 98 -4.56 -4.09 -5.28
C PRO A 98 -5.45 -5.32 -5.12
N TYR A 99 -4.89 -6.52 -4.98
CA TYR A 99 -5.62 -7.75 -4.68
C TYR A 99 -6.04 -7.87 -3.21
N LEU A 100 -5.55 -6.98 -2.33
CA LEU A 100 -5.93 -6.93 -0.92
C LEU A 100 -6.98 -5.85 -0.69
N PHE A 101 -8.12 -6.25 -0.13
CA PHE A 101 -9.21 -5.34 0.20
C PHE A 101 -9.51 -5.38 1.69
N VAL A 102 -9.67 -4.19 2.30
CA VAL A 102 -10.18 -4.08 3.66
C VAL A 102 -11.70 -4.12 3.61
N ARG A 103 -12.29 -5.19 4.16
CA ARG A 103 -13.73 -5.26 4.36
C ARG A 103 -14.12 -4.43 5.57
N THR A 104 -15.05 -3.50 5.39
CA THR A 104 -15.71 -2.83 6.51
C THR A 104 -16.68 -3.81 7.14
N THR A 105 -16.62 -3.95 8.47
CA THR A 105 -17.61 -4.73 9.22
C THR A 105 -18.96 -4.04 9.09
N ILE A 106 -19.95 -4.75 8.56
CA ILE A 106 -21.35 -4.30 8.55
C ILE A 106 -22.02 -4.93 9.77
N GLN A 107 -22.77 -4.14 10.53
CA GLN A 107 -23.61 -4.70 11.59
C GLN A 107 -24.67 -5.60 10.95
N LEU A 108 -24.84 -6.80 11.49
CA LEU A 108 -25.84 -7.73 10.97
C LEU A 108 -27.23 -7.12 11.22
N GLY A 109 -27.95 -6.77 10.15
CA GLY A 109 -29.32 -6.28 10.27
C GLY A 109 -30.22 -7.38 10.83
N LYS A 110 -31.22 -7.01 11.66
CA LYS A 110 -32.15 -7.95 12.30
C LYS A 110 -32.75 -8.95 11.29
N GLU A 111 -33.08 -8.47 10.11
CA GLU A 111 -33.63 -9.25 8.99
C GLU A 111 -32.78 -10.46 8.60
N ARG A 112 -31.44 -10.39 8.74
CA ARG A 112 -30.53 -11.52 8.45
C ARG A 112 -30.40 -12.51 9.60
N ALA A 113 -30.84 -12.14 10.79
CA ALA A 113 -30.86 -13.01 11.97
C ALA A 113 -32.24 -13.65 12.20
N VAL A 114 -33.29 -13.07 11.62
CA VAL A 114 -34.66 -13.60 11.69
C VAL A 114 -34.80 -14.74 10.69
N ILE A 115 -35.08 -15.94 11.19
CA ILE A 115 -35.42 -17.11 10.39
C ILE A 115 -36.80 -16.85 9.77
N THR A 116 -36.85 -16.66 8.46
CA THR A 116 -38.08 -16.56 7.68
C THR A 116 -38.23 -17.79 6.79
N ILE A 117 -39.46 -18.17 6.49
CA ILE A 117 -39.76 -19.29 5.59
C ILE A 117 -39.38 -18.83 4.18
N GLU A 118 -38.45 -19.52 3.52
CA GLU A 118 -38.19 -19.30 2.10
C GLU A 118 -39.43 -19.74 1.33
N ILE A 119 -40.13 -18.78 0.74
CA ILE A 119 -41.16 -19.07 -0.25
C ILE A 119 -40.41 -19.27 -1.57
N ILE A 120 -40.34 -20.54 -2.00
CA ILE A 120 -39.78 -20.99 -3.29
C ILE A 120 -40.64 -20.47 -4.43
#